data_AF-A0A0E3MAH5-F1
#
_entry.id   AF-A0A0E3MAH5-F1
#
_cell.length_a   1.000
_cell.length_b   1.000
_cell.length_c   1.000
_cell.angle_alpha   90.00
_cell.angle_beta   90.00
_cell.angle_gamma   90.00
#
_symmetry.space_group_name_H-M   'P 1'
#
loop_
_entity.id
_entity.type
_entity.pdbx_description
1 polymer ?
#
loop_
_entity_poly.entity_id
_entity_poly.type
_entity_poly.pdbx_seq_one_letter_code
_entity_poly.pdbx_strand_id
1 'polypeptide(L)'
;MMDWELSLFNIAIVIVFYESFHAYLYYKSKEVRKEGKISVRVLDINEENAVTLNSIFFRNTIVFLSNKIDEKILTHEEGHTKQFNYIYAFLIAVAALLPVSTLLAIPAILVGKYLLWKMERDADLYAYSKYNIKYESVAERPKSKIDRIKAWVFDSHPPDYIRKEDKYYEKKNSLIKLLLKDLFS
;
A
#
# COMPACT_ATOMS: atom_id res chain seq x y z
N MET A 1 -6.49 -29.46 16.68
CA MET A 1 -5.02 -29.51 16.74
C MET A 1 -4.52 -28.74 15.53
N MET A 2 -3.58 -27.81 15.68
CA MET A 2 -3.10 -27.02 14.54
C MET A 2 -2.28 -27.91 13.61
N ASP A 3 -2.61 -27.91 12.33
CA ASP A 3 -1.83 -28.59 11.30
C ASP A 3 -0.60 -27.72 10.97
N TRP A 4 0.47 -27.95 11.71
CA TRP A 4 1.71 -27.20 11.58
C TRP A 4 2.35 -27.35 10.20
N GLU A 5 2.22 -28.51 9.57
CA GLU A 5 2.77 -28.76 8.22
C GLU A 5 2.04 -27.89 7.20
N LEU A 6 0.71 -27.87 7.23
CA LEU A 6 -0.09 -27.02 6.35
C LEU A 6 0.14 -25.52 6.60
N SER A 7 0.25 -25.10 7.87
CA SER A 7 0.58 -23.71 8.21
C SER A 7 1.96 -23.30 7.67
N LEU A 8 3.00 -24.12 7.86
CA LEU A 8 4.35 -23.83 7.35
C LEU A 8 4.38 -23.82 5.82
N PHE A 9 3.67 -24.75 5.17
CA PHE A 9 3.52 -24.77 3.72
C PHE A 9 2.88 -23.48 3.18
N ASN A 10 1.78 -23.02 3.79
CA ASN A 10 1.12 -21.78 3.40
C ASN A 10 2.01 -20.55 3.61
N ILE A 11 2.77 -20.50 4.71
CA ILE A 11 3.75 -19.42 4.95
C ILE A 11 4.82 -19.42 3.86
N ALA A 12 5.37 -20.60 3.51
CA ALA A 12 6.37 -20.72 2.47
C ALA A 12 5.86 -20.22 1.12
N ILE A 13 4.63 -20.58 0.75
CA ILE A 13 3.95 -20.06 -0.45
C ILE A 13 3.90 -18.54 -0.43
N VAL A 14 3.40 -17.93 0.65
CA VAL A 14 3.29 -16.47 0.77
C VAL A 14 4.66 -15.80 0.61
N ILE A 15 5.69 -16.30 1.29
CA ILE A 15 7.05 -15.77 1.19
C ILE A 15 7.56 -15.86 -0.25
N VAL A 16 7.45 -17.03 -0.88
CA VAL A 16 7.95 -17.25 -2.24
C VAL A 16 7.24 -16.34 -3.24
N PHE A 17 5.91 -16.25 -3.21
CA PHE A 17 5.16 -15.40 -4.14
C PHE A 17 5.46 -13.91 -3.92
N TYR A 18 5.44 -13.46 -2.66
CA TYR A 18 5.68 -12.06 -2.33
C TYR A 18 7.09 -11.63 -2.74
N GLU A 19 8.11 -12.40 -2.37
CA GLU A 19 9.50 -12.08 -2.70
C GLU A 19 9.80 -12.23 -4.19
N SER A 20 9.19 -13.21 -4.89
CA SER A 20 9.37 -13.38 -6.33
C SER A 20 8.80 -12.22 -7.14
N PHE A 21 7.64 -11.68 -6.73
CA PHE A 21 7.07 -10.48 -7.37
C PHE A 21 8.01 -9.27 -7.23
N HIS A 22 8.56 -9.06 -6.05
CA HIS A 22 9.50 -7.97 -5.80
C HIS A 22 10.84 -8.18 -6.52
N ALA A 23 11.34 -9.42 -6.54
CA ALA A 23 12.53 -9.80 -7.29
C ALA A 23 12.34 -9.52 -8.79
N TYR A 24 11.19 -9.87 -9.34
CA TYR A 24 10.86 -9.59 -10.73
C TYR A 24 10.97 -8.09 -11.04
N LEU A 25 10.32 -7.23 -10.25
CA LEU A 25 10.39 -5.78 -10.44
C LEU A 25 11.83 -5.24 -10.28
N TYR A 26 12.57 -5.74 -9.29
CA TYR A 26 13.96 -5.33 -9.06
C TYR A 26 14.88 -5.69 -10.24
N TYR A 27 14.85 -6.95 -10.69
CA TYR A 27 15.74 -7.44 -11.74
C TYR A 27 15.36 -6.97 -13.14
N LYS A 28 14.09 -6.66 -13.39
CA LYS A 28 13.63 -6.11 -14.68
C LYS A 28 13.82 -4.61 -14.79
N SER A 29 13.89 -3.89 -13.67
CA SER A 29 14.15 -2.45 -13.67
C SER A 29 15.64 -2.13 -13.68
N LYS A 30 15.99 -0.96 -14.23
CA LYS A 30 17.35 -0.42 -14.24
C LYS A 30 17.48 0.68 -13.18
N GLU A 31 18.51 0.62 -12.33
CA GLU A 31 18.82 1.73 -11.43
C GLU A 31 19.24 2.96 -12.23
N VAL A 32 18.63 4.10 -11.91
CA VAL A 32 18.89 5.39 -12.57
C VAL A 32 19.44 6.43 -11.61
N ARG A 33 19.10 6.32 -10.30
CA ARG A 33 19.53 7.23 -9.26
C ARG A 33 19.58 6.52 -7.92
N LYS A 34 20.46 6.98 -7.02
CA LYS A 34 20.51 6.52 -5.63
C LYS A 34 20.56 7.72 -4.69
N GLU A 35 19.63 7.77 -3.74
CA GLU A 35 19.49 8.85 -2.76
C GLU A 35 19.71 8.30 -1.35
N GLY A 36 20.94 8.42 -0.87
CA GLY A 36 21.36 7.79 0.39
C GLY A 36 21.18 6.26 0.33
N LYS A 37 20.19 5.75 1.08
CA LYS A 37 19.85 4.32 1.13
C LYS A 37 18.78 3.90 0.12
N ILE A 38 18.16 4.84 -0.60
CA ILE A 38 17.07 4.56 -1.52
C ILE A 38 17.61 4.38 -2.93
N SER A 39 17.31 3.24 -3.55
CA SER A 39 17.56 2.98 -4.97
C SER A 39 16.33 3.37 -5.78
N VAL A 40 16.50 4.26 -6.76
CA VAL A 40 15.44 4.64 -7.71
C VAL A 40 15.73 3.96 -9.03
N ARG A 41 14.77 3.18 -9.49
CA ARG A 41 14.87 2.33 -10.68
C ARG A 41 13.73 2.58 -11.64
N VAL A 42 13.91 2.25 -12.91
CA VAL A 42 12.91 2.42 -13.98
C VAL A 42 12.70 1.08 -14.70
N LEU A 43 11.44 0.68 -14.84
CA LEU A 43 11.01 -0.49 -15.63
C LEU A 43 10.45 -0.10 -17.01
N ASP A 44 9.87 1.09 -17.13
CA ASP A 44 9.31 1.67 -18.36
C ASP A 44 8.30 0.78 -19.11
N ILE A 45 7.12 0.64 -18.52
CA ILE A 45 5.95 -0.01 -19.12
C ILE A 45 4.86 1.00 -19.49
N ASN A 46 5.23 2.29 -19.62
CA ASN A 46 4.34 3.42 -19.92
C ASN A 46 3.20 3.64 -18.92
N GLU A 47 3.43 3.37 -17.63
CA GLU A 47 2.48 3.68 -16.56
C GLU A 47 3.04 4.82 -15.68
N GLU A 48 2.29 5.92 -15.54
CA GLU A 48 2.66 7.08 -14.70
C GLU A 48 2.46 6.76 -13.21
N ASN A 49 3.24 5.81 -12.70
CA ASN A 49 3.17 5.33 -11.34
C ASN A 49 4.55 4.81 -10.88
N ALA A 50 4.67 4.53 -9.59
CA ALA A 50 5.84 3.87 -9.03
C ALA A 50 5.42 2.84 -7.97
N VAL A 51 6.33 1.90 -7.70
CA VAL A 51 6.13 0.85 -6.70
C VAL A 51 7.33 0.82 -5.78
N THR A 52 7.09 1.07 -4.49
CA THR A 52 8.07 0.76 -3.45
C THR A 52 8.17 -0.73 -3.23
N LEU A 53 9.39 -1.26 -3.35
CA LEU A 53 9.68 -2.67 -3.06
C LEU A 53 9.77 -2.86 -1.55
N ASN A 54 8.68 -3.34 -0.96
CA ASN A 54 8.61 -3.68 0.46
C ASN A 54 9.12 -5.13 0.72
N SER A 55 10.12 -5.59 0.01
CA SER A 55 10.71 -6.92 0.19
C SER A 55 11.72 -6.97 1.34
N ILE A 56 12.00 -8.15 1.90
CA ILE A 56 13.13 -8.35 2.82
C ILE A 56 14.47 -8.09 2.11
N PHE A 57 14.61 -8.52 0.85
CA PHE A 57 15.86 -8.47 0.09
C PHE A 57 16.06 -7.16 -0.68
N PHE A 58 14.97 -6.55 -1.16
CA PHE A 58 15.03 -5.38 -2.05
C PHE A 58 14.50 -4.10 -1.40
N ARG A 59 14.45 -4.06 -0.06
CA ARG A 59 13.96 -2.90 0.69
C ARG A 59 14.67 -1.61 0.30
N ASN A 60 13.95 -0.48 0.42
CA ASN A 60 14.41 0.86 0.02
C ASN A 60 14.65 0.99 -1.48
N THR A 61 13.92 0.22 -2.30
CA THR A 61 13.92 0.40 -3.74
C THR A 61 12.58 0.96 -4.17
N ILE A 62 12.60 1.97 -5.04
CA ILE A 62 11.41 2.53 -5.70
C ILE A 62 11.56 2.26 -7.19
N VAL A 63 10.58 1.60 -7.78
CA VAL A 63 10.56 1.27 -9.21
C VAL A 63 9.50 2.12 -9.90
N PHE A 64 9.93 3.08 -10.71
CA PHE A 64 9.06 3.83 -11.60
C PHE A 64 8.65 2.97 -12.79
N LEU A 65 7.36 3.00 -13.12
CA LEU A 65 6.77 2.23 -14.21
C LEU A 65 6.75 3.01 -15.54
N SER A 66 7.31 4.21 -15.56
CA SER A 66 7.59 5.01 -16.77
C SER A 66 8.99 5.61 -16.70
N ASN A 67 9.50 6.07 -17.84
CA ASN A 67 10.76 6.83 -17.92
C ASN A 67 10.70 8.22 -17.25
N LYS A 68 9.52 8.72 -16.89
CA LYS A 68 9.35 10.03 -16.28
C LYS A 68 9.32 9.89 -14.76
N ILE A 69 10.35 10.40 -14.10
CA ILE A 69 10.39 10.46 -12.63
C ILE A 69 9.63 11.71 -12.19
N ASP A 70 8.43 11.51 -11.64
CA ASP A 70 7.67 12.55 -10.98
C ASP A 70 8.08 12.65 -9.50
N GLU A 71 8.53 13.83 -9.09
CA GLU A 71 9.01 14.08 -7.72
C GLU A 71 7.88 14.00 -6.67
N LYS A 72 6.62 14.27 -7.04
CA LYS A 72 5.47 14.06 -6.14
C LYS A 72 5.26 12.57 -5.87
N ILE A 73 5.33 11.74 -6.90
CA ILE A 73 5.24 10.29 -6.77
C ILE A 73 6.43 9.77 -5.94
N LEU A 74 7.66 10.24 -6.24
CA LEU A 74 8.85 9.81 -5.51
C LEU A 74 8.75 10.08 -4.01
N THR A 75 8.32 11.27 -3.62
CA THR A 75 8.23 11.66 -2.21
C THR A 75 7.15 10.88 -1.45
N HIS A 76 6.07 10.50 -2.13
CA HIS A 76 5.08 9.55 -1.61
C HIS A 76 5.69 8.15 -1.41
N GLU A 77 6.34 7.60 -2.45
CA GLU A 77 7.01 6.29 -2.38
C GLU A 77 8.13 6.24 -1.33
N GLU A 78 8.87 7.34 -1.16
CA GLU A 78 9.84 7.46 -0.06
C GLU A 78 9.17 7.21 1.29
N GLY A 79 7.94 7.69 1.49
CA GLY A 79 7.13 7.43 2.67
C GLY A 79 6.93 5.94 2.92
N HIS A 80 6.61 5.16 1.89
CA HIS A 80 6.50 3.70 2.00
C HIS A 80 7.81 3.04 2.43
N THR A 81 8.97 3.52 1.97
CA THR A 81 10.27 2.96 2.39
C THR A 81 10.53 3.07 3.90
N LYS A 82 9.93 4.05 4.57
CA LYS A 82 10.09 4.28 6.02
C LYS A 82 9.14 3.44 6.87
N GLN A 83 8.12 2.84 6.25
CA GLN A 83 7.11 2.08 6.97
C GLN A 83 7.63 0.69 7.35
N PHE A 84 7.06 0.14 8.41
CA PHE A 84 7.12 -1.30 8.63
C PHE A 84 6.23 -1.98 7.59
N ASN A 85 6.66 -3.13 7.05
CA ASN A 85 5.86 -3.85 6.08
C ASN A 85 4.73 -4.64 6.77
N TYR A 86 3.67 -3.91 7.15
CA TYR A 86 2.51 -4.48 7.82
C TYR A 86 1.82 -5.55 6.97
N ILE A 87 1.76 -5.37 5.64
CA ILE A 87 1.11 -6.34 4.75
C ILE A 87 1.85 -7.65 4.70
N TYR A 88 3.17 -7.64 4.62
CA TYR A 88 3.95 -8.89 4.64
C TYR A 88 3.80 -9.67 5.94
N ALA A 89 3.92 -8.98 7.08
CA ALA A 89 3.69 -9.60 8.38
C ALA A 89 2.25 -10.12 8.53
N PHE A 90 1.27 -9.36 8.03
CA PHE A 90 -0.13 -9.74 8.04
C PHE A 90 -0.40 -10.98 7.17
N LEU A 91 0.14 -11.05 5.96
CA LEU A 91 -0.01 -12.20 5.06
C LEU A 91 0.58 -13.48 5.67
N ILE A 92 1.75 -13.39 6.32
CA ILE A 92 2.35 -14.52 7.04
C ILE A 92 1.43 -14.97 8.19
N ALA A 93 0.92 -14.03 8.99
CA ALA A 93 0.02 -14.34 10.10
C ALA A 93 -1.28 -15.01 9.63
N VAL A 94 -1.89 -14.52 8.55
CA VAL A 94 -3.09 -15.11 7.95
C VAL A 94 -2.79 -16.50 7.42
N ALA A 95 -1.70 -16.69 6.68
CA ALA A 95 -1.29 -17.99 6.15
C ALA A 95 -1.07 -19.04 7.26
N ALA A 96 -0.49 -18.62 8.39
CA ALA A 96 -0.27 -19.46 9.55
C ALA A 96 -1.59 -19.90 10.23
N LEU A 97 -2.58 -18.99 10.30
CA LEU A 97 -3.81 -19.17 11.07
C LEU A 97 -4.99 -19.72 10.26
N LEU A 98 -4.98 -19.59 8.93
CA LEU A 98 -6.05 -20.08 8.05
C LEU A 98 -6.37 -21.57 8.25
N PRO A 99 -5.37 -22.48 8.41
CA PRO A 99 -5.63 -23.90 8.69
C PRO A 99 -6.35 -24.15 10.01
N VAL A 100 -6.28 -23.22 10.97
CA VAL A 100 -6.94 -23.34 12.27
C VAL A 100 -8.43 -23.04 12.16
N SER A 101 -8.79 -22.00 11.39
CA SER A 101 -10.19 -21.65 11.16
C SER A 101 -10.36 -20.76 9.94
N THR A 102 -11.15 -21.24 8.98
CA THR A 102 -11.54 -20.47 7.79
C THR A 102 -12.47 -19.30 8.14
N LEU A 103 -13.12 -19.31 9.31
CA LEU A 103 -13.93 -18.18 9.80
C LEU A 103 -13.09 -16.91 10.00
N LEU A 104 -11.77 -17.04 10.16
CA LEU A 104 -10.84 -15.91 10.27
C LEU A 104 -10.66 -15.16 8.95
N ALA A 105 -11.04 -15.75 7.80
CA ALA A 105 -10.81 -15.15 6.49
C ALA A 105 -11.55 -13.81 6.31
N ILE A 106 -12.81 -13.71 6.74
CA ILE A 106 -13.61 -12.48 6.59
C ILE A 106 -13.03 -11.33 7.43
N PRO A 107 -12.80 -11.50 8.76
CA PRO A 107 -12.12 -10.48 9.55
C PRO A 107 -10.73 -10.13 9.02
N ALA A 108 -9.97 -11.11 8.54
CA ALA A 108 -8.66 -10.89 7.94
C ALA A 108 -8.75 -9.94 6.74
N ILE A 109 -9.68 -10.16 5.80
CA ILE A 109 -9.86 -9.26 4.65
C ILE A 109 -10.08 -7.82 5.09
N LEU A 110 -10.92 -7.58 6.10
CA LEU A 110 -11.19 -6.24 6.63
C LEU A 110 -9.95 -5.61 7.28
N VAL A 111 -9.17 -6.38 8.05
CA VAL A 111 -7.93 -5.90 8.66
C VAL A 111 -6.88 -5.60 7.59
N GLY A 112 -6.68 -6.50 6.62
CA GLY A 112 -5.76 -6.30 5.51
C GLY A 112 -6.11 -5.04 4.72
N LYS A 113 -7.40 -4.82 4.46
CA LYS A 113 -7.91 -3.61 3.82
C LYS A 113 -7.56 -2.34 4.60
N TYR A 114 -7.79 -2.34 5.90
CA TYR A 114 -7.44 -1.21 6.76
C TYR A 114 -5.92 -0.96 6.80
N LEU A 115 -5.10 -2.01 6.79
CA LEU A 115 -3.64 -1.89 6.75
C LEU A 115 -3.18 -1.23 5.44
N LEU A 116 -3.75 -1.60 4.29
CA LEU A 116 -3.44 -0.94 3.02
C LEU A 116 -3.79 0.55 3.07
N TRP A 117 -4.98 0.90 3.54
CA TRP A 117 -5.38 2.30 3.70
C TRP A 117 -4.45 3.08 4.63
N LYS A 118 -4.04 2.45 5.73
CA LYS A 118 -3.13 3.04 6.70
C LYS A 118 -1.75 3.29 6.09
N MET A 119 -1.20 2.33 5.36
CA MET A 119 0.08 2.46 4.70
C MET A 119 0.06 3.59 3.67
N GLU A 120 -0.98 3.67 2.85
CA GLU A 120 -1.16 4.75 1.89
C GLU A 120 -1.19 6.12 2.58
N ARG A 121 -2.00 6.24 3.63
CA ARG A 121 -2.12 7.50 4.37
C ARG A 121 -0.84 7.88 5.09
N ASP A 122 -0.13 6.92 5.66
CA ASP A 122 1.14 7.20 6.32
C ASP A 122 2.18 7.70 5.31
N ALA A 123 2.14 7.24 4.05
CA ALA A 123 2.99 7.72 2.96
C ALA A 123 2.60 9.13 2.51
N ASP A 124 1.30 9.39 2.32
CA ASP A 124 0.77 10.73 2.03
C ASP A 124 1.15 11.73 3.15
N LEU A 125 0.99 11.34 4.42
CA LEU A 125 1.36 12.17 5.57
C LEU A 125 2.88 12.42 5.63
N TYR A 126 3.70 11.45 5.22
CA TYR A 126 5.14 11.64 5.13
C TYR A 126 5.49 12.69 4.08
N ALA A 127 4.97 12.54 2.85
CA ALA A 127 5.15 13.51 1.76
C ALA A 127 4.70 14.92 2.18
N TYR A 128 3.53 15.02 2.82
CA TYR A 128 3.02 16.30 3.29
C TYR A 128 3.85 16.91 4.41
N SER A 129 4.20 16.14 5.44
CA SER A 129 4.92 16.68 6.60
C SER A 129 6.38 17.04 6.28
N LYS A 130 7.03 16.32 5.37
CA LYS A 130 8.44 16.53 5.03
C LYS A 130 8.64 17.50 3.87
N TYR A 131 7.74 17.48 2.88
CA TYR A 131 7.90 18.22 1.62
C TYR A 131 6.74 19.17 1.31
N ASN A 132 5.71 19.22 2.15
CA ASN A 132 4.48 19.99 1.90
C ASN A 132 3.79 19.62 0.57
N ILE A 133 3.88 18.34 0.18
CA ILE A 133 3.24 17.80 -1.02
C ILE A 133 1.99 17.01 -0.61
N LYS A 134 0.85 17.35 -1.21
CA LYS A 134 -0.42 16.61 -1.07
C LYS A 134 -0.68 15.75 -2.29
N TYR A 135 -1.51 14.72 -2.10
CA TYR A 135 -2.04 13.91 -3.18
C TYR A 135 -2.96 14.76 -4.06
N GLU A 136 -2.80 14.63 -5.36
CA GLU A 136 -3.58 15.34 -6.36
C GLU A 136 -4.32 14.33 -7.21
N SER A 137 -5.62 14.54 -7.40
CA SER A 137 -6.44 13.73 -8.28
C SER A 137 -7.63 14.54 -8.77
N VAL A 138 -8.02 14.29 -10.02
CA VAL A 138 -9.23 14.85 -10.63
C VAL A 138 -10.49 14.11 -10.19
N ALA A 139 -10.38 13.04 -9.40
CA ALA A 139 -11.52 12.26 -8.96
C ALA A 139 -12.54 13.11 -8.18
N GLU A 140 -13.80 13.05 -8.62
CA GLU A 140 -14.92 13.66 -7.94
C GLU A 140 -15.58 12.68 -6.97
N ARG A 141 -16.15 13.23 -5.91
CA ARG A 141 -16.88 12.45 -4.92
C ARG A 141 -18.19 11.91 -5.52
N PRO A 142 -18.43 10.59 -5.53
CA PRO A 142 -19.69 10.03 -6.02
C PRO A 142 -20.90 10.55 -5.23
N LYS A 143 -22.01 10.84 -5.94
CA LYS A 143 -23.28 11.25 -5.32
C LYS A 143 -23.96 10.10 -4.57
N SER A 144 -23.86 8.89 -5.12
CA SER A 144 -24.48 7.69 -4.56
C SER A 144 -23.72 7.18 -3.33
N LYS A 145 -24.45 6.79 -2.29
CA LYS A 145 -23.87 6.11 -1.11
C LYS A 145 -23.25 4.76 -1.48
N ILE A 146 -23.87 4.03 -2.40
CA ILE A 146 -23.36 2.71 -2.84
C ILE A 146 -22.02 2.88 -3.54
N ASP A 147 -21.86 3.88 -4.39
CA ASP A 147 -20.59 4.09 -5.10
C ASP A 147 -19.49 4.62 -4.18
N ARG A 148 -19.85 5.39 -3.13
CA ARG A 148 -18.92 5.70 -2.03
C ARG A 148 -18.43 4.45 -1.33
N ILE A 149 -19.35 3.53 -0.96
CA ILE A 149 -18.98 2.24 -0.35
C ILE A 149 -18.06 1.45 -1.28
N LYS A 150 -18.38 1.38 -2.58
CA LYS A 150 -17.55 0.69 -3.56
C LYS A 150 -16.13 1.26 -3.62
N ALA A 151 -15.99 2.58 -3.68
CA ALA A 151 -14.69 3.25 -3.72
C ALA A 151 -13.84 2.88 -2.50
N TRP A 152 -14.43 2.88 -1.30
CA TRP A 152 -13.71 2.40 -0.12
C TRP A 152 -13.39 0.90 -0.22
N VAL A 153 -14.35 0.04 -0.53
CA VAL A 153 -14.22 -1.42 -0.42
C VAL A 153 -13.36 -2.04 -1.52
N PHE A 154 -13.40 -1.53 -2.75
CA PHE A 154 -12.75 -2.16 -3.90
C PHE A 154 -11.37 -1.58 -4.22
N ASP A 155 -11.07 -0.33 -3.89
CA ASP A 155 -9.76 0.29 -4.19
C ASP A 155 -8.73 -0.01 -3.11
N SER A 156 -7.49 -0.38 -3.46
CA SER A 156 -6.45 -0.73 -2.47
C SER A 156 -6.13 0.42 -1.50
N HIS A 157 -6.35 1.66 -1.91
CA HIS A 157 -6.12 2.89 -1.15
C HIS A 157 -7.43 3.53 -0.66
N PRO A 158 -7.38 4.53 0.25
CA PRO A 158 -8.53 5.39 0.51
C PRO A 158 -8.95 6.08 -0.80
N PRO A 159 -10.24 6.44 -0.96
CA PRO A 159 -10.69 7.08 -2.19
C PRO A 159 -9.95 8.39 -2.47
N ASP A 160 -9.57 8.61 -3.72
CA ASP A 160 -8.83 9.78 -4.17
C ASP A 160 -9.46 11.12 -3.75
N TYR A 161 -10.79 11.22 -3.85
CA TYR A 161 -11.52 12.42 -3.46
C TYR A 161 -11.48 12.69 -1.94
N ILE A 162 -11.17 11.68 -1.11
CA ILE A 162 -10.89 11.84 0.32
C ILE A 162 -9.42 12.23 0.53
N ARG A 163 -8.49 11.60 -0.19
CA ARG A 163 -7.05 11.86 -0.08
C ARG A 163 -6.69 13.32 -0.37
N LYS A 164 -7.42 13.99 -1.27
CA LYS A 164 -7.21 15.42 -1.59
C LYS A 164 -7.73 16.40 -0.51
N GLU A 165 -8.55 15.97 0.44
CA GLU A 165 -9.12 16.87 1.45
C GLU A 165 -8.10 17.22 2.55
N ASP A 166 -8.09 18.46 3.03
CA ASP A 166 -7.24 18.88 4.15
C ASP A 166 -7.43 18.01 5.40
N LYS A 167 -8.68 17.57 5.65
CA LYS A 167 -9.04 16.75 6.81
C LYS A 167 -8.38 15.37 6.80
N TYR A 168 -7.97 14.87 5.63
CA TYR A 168 -7.21 13.63 5.49
C TYR A 168 -5.80 13.75 6.10
N TYR A 169 -5.18 14.94 6.01
CA TYR A 169 -3.85 15.21 6.53
C TYR A 169 -3.85 15.57 8.04
N GLU A 170 -5.02 15.76 8.65
CA GLU A 170 -5.14 16.00 10.08
C GLU A 170 -5.05 14.68 10.88
N LYS A 171 -3.94 14.45 11.62
CA LYS A 171 -3.73 13.22 12.41
C LYS A 171 -4.85 12.88 13.40
N LYS A 172 -5.59 13.89 13.90
CA LYS A 172 -6.76 13.70 14.78
C LYS A 172 -7.95 13.01 14.10
N ASN A 173 -8.01 12.98 12.78
CA ASN A 173 -9.04 12.28 12.03
C ASN A 173 -8.54 10.88 11.70
N SER A 174 -9.13 9.83 12.27
CA SER A 174 -8.77 8.45 11.88
C SER A 174 -9.35 8.08 10.51
N LEU A 175 -8.79 7.09 9.83
CA LEU A 175 -9.34 6.57 8.56
C LEU A 175 -10.79 6.07 8.73
N ILE A 176 -11.09 5.41 9.85
CA ILE A 176 -12.46 4.97 10.17
C ILE A 176 -13.38 6.19 10.33
N LYS A 177 -12.93 7.26 11.00
CA LYS A 177 -13.71 8.49 11.13
C LYS A 177 -13.97 9.14 9.78
N LEU A 178 -12.98 9.15 8.88
CA LEU A 178 -13.14 9.67 7.51
C LEU A 178 -14.13 8.83 6.71
N LEU A 179 -14.01 7.49 6.76
CA LEU A 179 -14.95 6.55 6.15
C LEU A 179 -16.39 6.80 6.64
N LEU A 180 -16.61 6.80 7.96
CA LEU A 180 -17.96 7.00 8.52
C LEU A 180 -18.53 8.35 8.11
N LYS A 181 -17.74 9.42 8.23
CA LYS A 181 -18.18 10.75 7.82
C LYS A 181 -18.56 10.77 6.34
N ASP A 182 -17.75 10.16 5.49
CA ASP A 182 -18.04 10.08 4.07
C ASP A 182 -19.30 9.26 3.78
N LEU A 183 -19.58 8.17 4.50
CA LEU A 183 -20.78 7.34 4.26
C LEU A 183 -22.09 7.93 4.83
N PHE A 184 -22.01 8.85 5.79
CA PHE A 184 -23.17 9.43 6.48
C PHE A 184 -23.43 10.90 6.15
N SER A 185 -22.59 11.53 5.32
CA SER A 185 -22.85 12.86 4.77
C SER A 185 -23.66 12.85 3.47
#